data_AF-A0A813WZZ6-F1
#
_entry.id   AF-A0A813WZZ6-F1
#
_cell.length_a   1.000
_cell.length_b   1.000
_cell.length_c   1.000
_cell.angle_alpha   90.00
_cell.angle_beta   90.00
_cell.angle_gamma   90.00
#
_symmetry.space_group_name_H-M   'P 1'
#
loop_
_entity.id
_entity.type
_entity.pdbx_description
1 polymer ?
#
loop_
_entity_poly.entity_id
_entity_poly.type
_entity_poly.pdbx_seq_one_letter_code
_entity_poly.pdbx_strand_id
1 'polypeptide(L)'
;MTLYSSCFFYPVLYGPLPILIASLSSLFAFNNVRRIVRRQVPIVRRRLDQQMTAMVLMRVVFFVIFTLPYAIYRIYSINIPNPQSNVLQYAIRQLLQAFFTSWTGVNFAVTFYIFAASSARFRRQVKYLIRKYWRQWKHCSFCTAQNQVGPINAASGNSDIDLE
;
A
#
# COMPACT_ATOMS: atom_id res chain seq x y z
N MET A 1 39.14 -2.64 11.60
CA MET A 1 38.17 -3.06 10.56
C MET A 1 36.74 -2.55 10.80
N THR A 2 36.27 -2.38 12.04
CA THR A 2 34.90 -1.92 12.36
C THR A 2 34.59 -0.47 11.97
N LEU A 3 35.59 0.42 11.99
CA LEU A 3 35.44 1.84 11.59
C LEU A 3 35.07 2.01 10.11
N TYR A 4 35.65 1.20 9.21
CA TYR A 4 35.38 1.29 7.78
C TYR A 4 33.94 0.88 7.44
N SER A 5 33.47 -0.23 8.01
CA SER A 5 32.08 -0.68 7.86
C SER A 5 31.08 0.33 8.44
N SER A 6 31.42 0.96 9.56
CA SER A 6 30.52 1.88 10.27
C SER A 6 30.45 3.28 9.65
N CYS A 7 31.58 3.82 9.18
CA CYS A 7 31.64 5.18 8.65
C CYS A 7 31.38 5.28 7.15
N PHE A 8 31.63 4.21 6.38
CA PHE A 8 31.46 4.25 4.93
C PHE A 8 30.34 3.32 4.46
N PHE A 9 30.38 2.05 4.85
CA PHE A 9 29.46 1.06 4.28
C PHE A 9 27.99 1.27 4.70
N TYR A 10 27.72 1.43 5.99
CA TYR A 10 26.35 1.66 6.47
C TYR A 10 25.73 3.01 6.04
N PRO A 11 26.40 4.16 6.23
CA PRO A 11 25.81 5.45 5.91
C PRO A 11 25.77 5.73 4.41
N VAL A 12 26.69 5.20 3.60
CA VAL A 12 26.77 5.51 2.16
C VAL A 12 26.03 4.47 1.32
N LEU A 13 26.18 3.18 1.63
CA LEU A 13 25.64 2.12 0.77
C LEU A 13 24.17 1.83 1.04
N TYR A 14 23.74 1.88 2.31
CA TYR A 14 22.37 1.53 2.70
C TYR A 14 21.37 2.69 2.65
N GLY A 15 21.83 3.94 2.78
CA GLY A 15 20.98 5.12 2.81
C GLY A 15 20.90 5.86 1.46
N PRO A 16 21.93 6.64 1.09
CA PRO A 16 21.89 7.56 -0.03
C PRO A 16 22.02 6.85 -1.37
N LEU A 17 22.73 5.72 -1.47
CA LEU A 17 22.88 5.01 -2.74
C LEU A 17 21.53 4.57 -3.36
N PRO A 18 20.63 3.85 -2.65
CA PRO A 18 19.32 3.53 -3.21
C PRO A 18 18.47 4.77 -3.48
N ILE A 19 18.63 5.84 -2.69
CA ILE A 19 17.95 7.13 -2.91
C ILE A 19 18.44 7.80 -4.20
N LEU A 20 19.75 7.80 -4.44
CA LEU A 20 20.37 8.39 -5.62
C LEU A 20 19.98 7.60 -6.87
N ILE A 21 20.04 6.27 -6.83
CA ILE A 21 19.60 5.42 -7.95
C ILE A 21 18.12 5.67 -8.24
N ALA A 22 17.27 5.69 -7.21
CA ALA A 22 15.84 5.94 -7.37
C ALA A 22 15.56 7.35 -7.91
N SER A 23 16.23 8.38 -7.39
CA SER A 23 16.11 9.76 -7.83
C SER A 23 16.55 9.93 -9.28
N LEU A 24 17.72 9.42 -9.63
CA LEU A 24 18.24 9.45 -11.00
C LEU A 24 17.29 8.71 -11.95
N SER A 25 16.85 7.50 -11.60
CA SER A 25 15.91 6.74 -12.43
C SER A 25 14.58 7.48 -12.63
N SER A 26 14.07 8.16 -11.60
CA SER A 26 12.86 8.99 -11.69
C SER A 26 13.09 10.21 -12.58
N LEU A 27 14.26 10.85 -12.48
CA LEU A 27 14.63 12.00 -13.30
C LEU A 27 14.79 11.62 -14.78
N PHE A 28 15.45 10.50 -15.06
CA PHE A 28 15.56 9.93 -16.41
C PHE A 28 14.18 9.58 -16.96
N ALA A 29 13.32 8.96 -16.17
CA ALA A 29 11.94 8.66 -16.58
C ALA A 29 11.15 9.93 -16.90
N PHE A 30 11.29 10.98 -16.09
CA PHE A 30 10.64 12.27 -16.33
C PHE A 30 11.12 12.93 -17.62
N ASN A 31 12.43 12.97 -17.84
CA ASN A 31 13.03 13.53 -19.05
C ASN A 31 12.61 12.73 -20.30
N ASN A 32 12.56 11.40 -20.21
CA ASN A 32 12.09 10.53 -21.29
C ASN A 32 10.62 10.77 -21.63
N VAL A 33 9.74 10.87 -20.63
CA VAL A 33 8.33 11.21 -20.84
C VAL A 33 8.21 12.57 -21.53
N ARG A 34 8.93 13.59 -21.06
CA ARG A 34 8.91 14.95 -21.62
C ARG A 34 9.43 14.98 -23.07
N ARG A 35 10.38 14.11 -23.42
CA ARG A 35 10.89 13.94 -24.80
C ARG A 35 9.88 13.22 -25.70
N ILE A 36 9.21 12.18 -25.19
CA ILE A 36 8.18 11.41 -25.92
C ILE A 36 6.96 12.28 -26.25
N VAL A 37 6.59 13.24 -25.40
CA VAL A 37 5.50 14.21 -25.65
C VAL A 37 5.61 14.92 -27.00
N ARG A 38 6.82 15.11 -27.54
CA ARG A 38 7.04 15.79 -28.83
C ARG A 38 6.83 14.90 -30.06
N ARG A 39 6.77 13.57 -29.91
CA ARG A 39 6.44 12.64 -31.00
C ARG A 39 4.98 12.23 -30.84
N GLN A 40 4.18 12.32 -31.90
CA GLN A 40 2.72 12.08 -31.90
C GLN A 40 2.38 10.60 -31.56
N VAL A 41 2.49 10.22 -30.28
CA VAL A 41 2.04 8.93 -29.76
C VAL A 41 0.57 9.07 -29.35
N PRO A 42 -0.30 8.06 -29.60
CA PRO A 42 -1.71 8.11 -29.24
C PRO A 42 -1.93 8.49 -27.76
N ILE A 43 -2.84 9.44 -27.56
CA ILE A 43 -3.13 10.15 -26.28
C ILE A 43 -3.39 9.19 -25.11
N VAL A 44 -3.93 7.99 -25.38
CA VAL A 44 -4.27 6.99 -24.36
C VAL A 44 -3.03 6.36 -23.71
N ARG A 45 -1.96 6.06 -24.47
CA ARG A 45 -0.72 5.50 -23.90
C ARG A 45 0.01 6.52 -23.02
N ARG A 46 0.01 7.78 -23.42
CA ARG A 46 0.70 8.86 -22.70
C ARG A 46 0.20 9.06 -21.26
N ARG A 47 -1.12 8.97 -21.03
CA ARG A 47 -1.69 9.11 -19.69
C ARG A 47 -1.29 7.96 -18.75
N LEU A 48 -1.06 6.78 -19.31
CA LEU A 48 -0.64 5.62 -18.53
C LEU A 48 0.80 5.81 -18.02
N ASP A 49 1.72 6.15 -18.92
CA ASP A 49 3.14 6.30 -18.58
C ASP A 49 3.35 7.49 -17.65
N GLN A 50 2.61 8.59 -17.85
CA GLN A 50 2.64 9.74 -16.95
C GLN A 50 2.12 9.40 -15.54
N GLN A 51 1.11 8.52 -15.44
CA GLN A 51 0.61 8.06 -14.15
C GLN A 51 1.62 7.14 -13.43
N MET A 52 2.24 6.19 -14.14
CA MET A 52 3.25 5.31 -13.54
C MET A 52 4.49 6.08 -13.08
N THR A 53 4.93 7.07 -13.84
CA THR A 53 6.08 7.91 -13.46
C THR A 53 5.77 8.82 -12.28
N ALA A 54 4.60 9.49 -12.26
CA ALA A 54 4.17 10.29 -11.11
C ALA A 54 4.05 9.42 -9.83
N MET A 55 3.56 8.19 -9.98
CA MET A 55 3.44 7.22 -8.90
C MET A 55 4.80 6.81 -8.31
N VAL A 56 5.78 6.52 -9.18
CA VAL A 56 7.14 6.19 -8.75
C VAL A 56 7.78 7.38 -8.05
N LEU A 57 7.61 8.60 -8.57
CA LEU A 57 8.16 9.81 -7.97
C LEU A 57 7.62 10.04 -6.56
N MET A 58 6.30 9.94 -6.37
CA MET A 58 5.70 10.04 -5.03
C MET A 58 6.25 8.97 -4.08
N ARG A 59 6.41 7.72 -4.55
CA ARG A 59 7.01 6.64 -3.74
C ARG A 59 8.43 7.00 -3.29
N VAL A 60 9.25 7.52 -4.19
CA VAL A 60 10.64 7.92 -3.87
C VAL A 60 10.66 9.05 -2.85
N VAL A 61 9.80 10.07 -3.01
CA VAL A 61 9.69 11.19 -2.04
C VAL A 61 9.35 10.68 -0.64
N PHE A 62 8.31 9.84 -0.52
CA PHE A 62 7.97 9.25 0.77
C PHE A 62 9.09 8.37 1.31
N PHE A 63 9.70 7.52 0.48
CA PHE A 63 10.83 6.69 0.89
C PHE A 63 11.97 7.53 1.48
N VAL A 64 12.31 8.68 0.88
CA VAL A 64 13.32 9.59 1.43
C VAL A 64 12.91 10.14 2.78
N ILE A 65 11.68 10.67 2.91
CA ILE A 65 11.18 11.27 4.16
C ILE A 65 11.16 10.25 5.32
N PHE A 66 10.80 9.00 5.05
CA PHE A 66 10.70 7.97 6.07
C PHE A 66 12.05 7.28 6.38
N THR A 67 12.94 7.13 5.41
CA THR A 67 14.22 6.40 5.57
C THR A 67 15.32 7.29 6.13
N LEU A 68 15.31 8.58 5.79
CA LEU A 68 16.37 9.52 6.18
C LEU A 68 16.50 9.68 7.71
N PRO A 69 15.41 9.86 8.50
CA PRO A 69 15.49 9.96 9.96
C PRO A 69 16.07 8.69 10.60
N TYR A 70 15.68 7.51 10.11
CA TYR A 70 16.19 6.23 10.59
C TYR A 70 17.68 6.06 10.29
N ALA A 71 18.12 6.45 9.08
CA ALA A 71 19.53 6.41 8.71
C ALA A 71 20.38 7.29 9.62
N ILE A 72 19.94 8.54 9.90
CA ILE A 72 20.64 9.45 10.82
C ILE A 72 20.73 8.83 12.22
N TYR A 73 19.62 8.31 12.74
CA TYR A 73 19.60 7.67 14.06
C TYR A 73 20.57 6.48 14.14
N ARG A 74 20.60 5.63 13.12
CA ARG A 74 21.53 4.49 13.02
C ARG A 74 22.99 4.92 13.09
N ILE A 75 23.35 5.98 12.37
CA ILE A 75 24.71 6.53 12.36
C ILE A 75 25.06 7.06 13.76
N TYR A 76 24.16 7.83 14.37
CA TYR A 76 24.36 8.36 15.71
C TYR A 76 24.55 7.24 16.76
N SER A 77 23.73 6.19 16.69
CA SER A 77 23.81 5.06 17.60
C SER A 77 25.10 4.26 17.49
N ILE A 78 25.74 4.21 16.32
CA ILE A 78 26.99 3.46 16.10
C ILE A 78 28.20 4.29 16.55
N ASN A 79 28.17 5.61 16.37
CA ASN A 79 29.32 6.47 16.64
C ASN A 79 29.49 6.83 18.12
N ILE A 80 28.41 6.77 18.92
CA ILE A 80 28.49 7.13 20.34
C ILE A 80 28.69 5.86 21.17
N PRO A 81 29.89 5.67 21.77
CA PRO A 81 30.16 4.53 22.64
C PRO A 81 29.18 4.52 23.81
N ASN A 82 28.67 3.35 24.16
CA ASN A 82 27.71 3.18 25.25
C ASN A 82 28.46 2.97 26.58
N PRO A 83 28.55 3.99 27.45
CA PRO A 83 28.88 3.71 28.84
C PRO A 83 27.68 2.96 29.44
N GLN A 84 27.84 1.66 29.70
CA GLN A 84 26.80 0.81 30.31
C GLN A 84 26.41 1.26 31.73
N SER A 85 27.10 2.25 32.30
CA SER A 85 26.83 2.78 33.63
C SER A 85 25.53 3.59 33.73
N ASN A 86 25.00 4.11 32.62
CA ASN A 86 23.82 5.00 32.65
C ASN A 86 22.55 4.30 32.13
N VAL A 87 21.82 3.64 33.03
CA VAL A 87 20.56 2.92 32.73
C VAL A 87 19.52 3.81 32.04
N LEU A 88 19.44 5.09 32.42
CA LEU A 88 18.50 6.06 31.83
C LEU A 88 18.76 6.32 30.34
N GLN A 89 20.02 6.48 29.94
CA GLN A 89 20.35 6.70 28.53
C GLN A 89 20.06 5.46 27.67
N TYR A 90 20.24 4.27 28.23
CA TYR A 90 19.90 3.02 27.57
C TYR A 90 18.40 2.91 27.28
N ALA A 91 17.55 3.25 28.27
CA ALA A 91 16.10 3.24 28.11
C ALA A 91 15.62 4.22 27.02
N ILE A 92 16.18 5.43 26.97
CA ILE A 92 15.85 6.45 25.94
C ILE A 92 16.22 5.94 24.53
N ARG A 93 17.40 5.31 24.38
CA ARG A 93 17.82 4.73 23.09
C ARG A 93 16.92 3.59 22.63
N GLN A 94 16.51 2.70 23.53
CA GLN A 94 15.56 1.64 23.21
C GLN A 94 14.23 2.21 22.68
N LEU A 95 13.72 3.26 23.33
CA LEU A 95 12.49 3.92 22.92
C LEU A 95 12.63 4.59 21.54
N LEU A 96 13.73 5.30 21.29
CA LEU A 96 14.03 5.88 19.98
C LEU A 96 14.15 4.80 18.90
N GLN A 97 14.83 3.68 19.20
CA GLN A 97 14.98 2.57 18.26
C GLN A 97 13.62 1.96 17.91
N ALA A 98 12.77 1.69 18.90
CA ALA A 98 11.42 1.19 18.67
C ALA A 98 10.61 2.17 17.81
N PHE A 99 10.66 3.46 18.14
CA PHE A 99 9.97 4.51 17.40
C PHE A 99 10.38 4.55 15.92
N PHE A 100 11.68 4.62 15.61
CA PHE A 100 12.14 4.68 14.22
C PHE A 100 11.90 3.37 13.46
N THR A 101 11.92 2.23 14.16
CA THR A 101 11.63 0.93 13.54
C THR A 101 10.15 0.83 13.17
N SER A 102 9.25 1.23 14.07
CA SER A 102 7.81 1.35 13.80
C SER A 102 7.53 2.35 12.68
N TRP A 103 8.21 3.51 12.69
CA TRP A 103 8.11 4.54 11.65
C TRP A 103 8.47 4.00 10.26
N THR A 104 9.54 3.21 10.18
CA THR A 104 9.96 2.54 8.94
C THR A 104 8.95 1.44 8.54
N GLY A 105 8.38 0.72 9.51
CA GLY A 105 7.29 -0.23 9.27
C GLY A 105 6.06 0.40 8.61
N VAL A 106 5.68 1.62 9.03
CA VAL A 106 4.58 2.38 8.42
C VAL A 106 4.86 2.68 6.95
N ASN A 107 6.13 2.89 6.55
CA ASN A 107 6.47 3.12 5.14
C ASN A 107 6.06 1.95 4.23
N PHE A 108 6.26 0.71 4.68
CA PHE A 108 5.85 -0.49 3.93
C PHE A 108 4.33 -0.54 3.75
N ALA A 109 3.57 -0.23 4.80
CA ALA A 109 2.11 -0.16 4.73
C ALA A 109 1.63 0.99 3.82
N VAL A 110 2.18 2.19 3.97
CA VAL A 110 1.84 3.38 3.18
C VAL A 110 2.12 3.15 1.70
N THR A 111 3.17 2.42 1.33
CA THR A 111 3.44 2.06 -0.05
C THR A 111 2.25 1.32 -0.66
N PHE A 112 1.69 0.32 0.04
CA PHE A 112 0.50 -0.39 -0.45
C PHE A 112 -0.70 0.56 -0.66
N TYR A 113 -0.97 1.45 0.30
CA TYR A 113 -2.08 2.41 0.20
C TYR A 113 -1.88 3.43 -0.93
N ILE A 114 -0.65 3.94 -1.12
CA ILE A 114 -0.32 4.82 -2.24
C ILE A 114 -0.53 4.06 -3.55
N PHE A 115 -0.13 2.78 -3.63
CA PHE A 115 -0.37 1.96 -4.81
C PHE A 115 -1.86 1.78 -5.10
N ALA A 116 -2.66 1.44 -4.09
CA ALA A 116 -4.10 1.28 -4.21
C ALA A 116 -4.81 2.61 -4.59
N ALA A 117 -4.43 3.72 -3.95
CA ALA A 117 -5.05 5.03 -4.15
C ALA A 117 -4.64 5.69 -5.46
N SER A 118 -3.36 5.65 -5.85
CA SER A 118 -2.87 6.31 -7.07
C SER A 118 -3.31 5.59 -8.34
N SER A 119 -3.48 4.27 -8.30
CA SER A 119 -3.91 3.44 -9.43
C SER A 119 -5.35 3.75 -9.84
N ALA A 120 -5.53 4.62 -10.83
CA ALA A 120 -6.85 4.91 -11.41
C ALA A 120 -7.48 3.65 -12.04
N ARG A 121 -6.65 2.75 -12.57
CA ARG A 121 -7.07 1.43 -13.05
C ARG A 121 -7.63 0.56 -11.92
N PHE A 122 -6.92 0.50 -10.78
CA PHE A 122 -7.39 -0.24 -9.61
C PHE A 122 -8.70 0.33 -9.09
N ARG A 123 -8.83 1.66 -8.95
CA ARG A 123 -10.09 2.29 -8.56
C ARG A 123 -11.24 1.98 -9.52
N ARG A 124 -11.00 1.95 -10.83
CA ARG A 124 -12.03 1.57 -11.83
C ARG A 124 -12.38 0.09 -11.76
N GLN A 125 -11.40 -0.80 -11.65
CA GLN A 125 -11.61 -2.24 -11.53
C GLN A 125 -12.32 -2.62 -10.23
N VAL A 126 -11.91 -2.02 -9.10
CA VAL A 126 -12.55 -2.18 -7.80
C VAL A 126 -13.98 -1.64 -7.85
N LYS A 127 -14.20 -0.44 -8.41
CA LYS A 127 -15.56 0.10 -8.56
C LYS A 127 -16.43 -0.77 -9.48
N TYR A 128 -15.85 -1.39 -10.50
CA TYR A 128 -16.54 -2.33 -11.38
C TYR A 128 -16.89 -3.64 -10.63
N LEU A 129 -15.93 -4.23 -9.91
CA LEU A 129 -16.13 -5.42 -9.09
C LEU A 129 -17.15 -5.19 -7.98
N ILE A 130 -17.03 -4.09 -7.24
CA ILE A 130 -18.00 -3.68 -6.22
C ILE A 130 -19.38 -3.57 -6.86
N ARG A 131 -19.53 -2.82 -7.97
CA ARG A 131 -20.84 -2.71 -8.66
C ARG A 131 -21.38 -4.06 -9.12
N LYS A 132 -20.53 -4.96 -9.61
CA LYS A 132 -20.92 -6.31 -10.05
C LYS A 132 -21.43 -7.15 -8.87
N TYR A 133 -20.67 -7.22 -7.79
CA TYR A 133 -21.07 -7.92 -6.56
C TYR A 133 -22.32 -7.32 -5.94
N TRP A 134 -22.44 -5.99 -5.92
CA TRP A 134 -23.61 -5.30 -5.38
C TRP A 134 -24.89 -5.60 -6.18
N ARG A 135 -24.81 -5.67 -7.51
CA ARG A 135 -25.94 -6.09 -8.36
C ARG A 135 -26.30 -7.56 -8.12
N GLN A 136 -25.31 -8.42 -8.01
CA GLN A 136 -25.52 -9.86 -7.81
C GLN A 136 -26.16 -10.13 -6.43
N TRP A 137 -25.76 -9.39 -5.40
CA TRP A 137 -26.35 -9.48 -4.06
C TRP A 137 -27.82 -9.00 -4.04
N LYS A 138 -28.14 -7.90 -4.73
CA LYS A 138 -29.52 -7.42 -4.90
C LYS A 138 -30.42 -8.45 -5.61
N HIS A 139 -29.90 -9.20 -6.57
CA HIS A 139 -30.68 -10.22 -7.27
C HIS A 139 -30.95 -11.46 -6.39
N CYS A 140 -29.97 -11.91 -5.59
CA CYS A 140 -30.19 -13.00 -4.64
C CYS A 140 -31.17 -12.60 -3.52
N SER A 141 -31.08 -11.38 -2.97
CA SER A 141 -31.99 -10.96 -1.89
C SER A 141 -33.45 -10.87 -2.34
N PHE A 142 -33.69 -10.63 -3.63
CA PHE A 142 -35.05 -10.53 -4.18
C PHE A 142 -35.69 -11.92 -4.40
N CYS A 143 -34.91 -12.94 -4.76
CA CYS A 143 -35.43 -14.31 -4.92
C CYS A 143 -35.77 -14.98 -3.58
N THR A 144 -35.06 -14.67 -2.50
CA THR A 144 -35.36 -15.25 -1.18
C THR A 144 -36.62 -14.62 -0.54
N ALA A 145 -36.96 -13.38 -0.87
CA ALA A 145 -38.15 -12.71 -0.37
C ALA A 145 -39.46 -13.22 -1.01
N GLN A 146 -39.42 -13.73 -2.25
CA GLN A 146 -40.61 -14.17 -2.97
C GLN A 146 -41.04 -15.61 -2.65
N ASN A 147 -40.16 -16.43 -2.07
CA ASN A 147 -40.42 -17.83 -1.71
C ASN A 147 -41.01 -18.04 -0.30
N GLN A 148 -41.32 -16.98 0.45
CA GLN A 148 -42.04 -17.08 1.74
C GLN A 148 -43.53 -16.69 1.63
N VAL A 149 -44.02 -16.33 0.45
CA VAL A 149 -45.43 -15.95 0.23
C VAL A 149 -46.07 -16.88 -0.80
N GLY A 150 -46.41 -18.10 -0.39
CA GLY A 150 -47.36 -18.96 -1.11
C GLY A 150 -47.14 -20.48 -0.92
N PRO A 151 -48.19 -21.32 -0.93
CA PRO A 151 -49.55 -21.13 -0.45
C PRO A 151 -49.82 -22.04 0.77
N ILE A 152 -50.18 -21.44 1.90
CA ILE A 152 -50.94 -22.13 2.95
C ILE A 152 -52.34 -22.33 2.36
N ASN A 153 -52.93 -23.52 2.49
CA ASN A 153 -54.29 -23.92 2.05
C ASN A 153 -54.34 -24.85 0.83
N ALA A 154 -53.80 -26.06 0.98
CA ALA A 154 -54.25 -27.23 0.21
C ALA A 154 -54.24 -28.47 1.11
N ALA A 155 -55.01 -28.42 2.20
CA ALA A 155 -55.28 -29.58 3.06
C ALA A 155 -56.71 -29.46 3.61
N SER A 156 -57.70 -29.48 2.71
CA SER A 156 -59.09 -29.77 3.06
C SER A 156 -59.27 -31.28 2.97
N GLY A 157 -59.18 -31.96 4.11
CA GLY A 157 -59.48 -33.38 4.23
C GLY A 157 -60.95 -33.64 3.95
N ASN A 158 -61.20 -34.60 3.05
CA ASN A 158 -62.51 -35.22 2.88
C ASN A 158 -62.47 -36.56 3.64
N SER A 159 -63.06 -36.58 4.83
CA SER A 159 -63.33 -37.80 5.59
C SER A 159 -64.76 -38.24 5.27
N ASP A 160 -64.90 -39.08 4.26
CA ASP A 160 -66.15 -39.80 4.02
C ASP A 160 -66.24 -40.96 5.01
N ILE A 161 -67.33 -40.89 5.78
CA ILE A 161 -67.79 -41.84 6.78
C ILE A 161 -68.79 -42.75 6.06
N ASP A 162 -68.40 -44.00 5.78
CA ASP A 162 -69.34 -45.05 5.41
C ASP A 162 -69.62 -45.91 6.65
N LEU A 163 -70.87 -45.82 7.13
CA LEU A 163 -71.48 -46.72 8.11
C LEU A 163 -72.01 -47.96 7.38
N GLU A 164 -71.55 -49.14 7.78
CA GLU A 164 -72.31 -50.40 7.77
C GLU A 164 -72.24 -51.02 9.18
#